data_AF-A0A971KKS5-F1
#
_entry.id   AF-A0A971KKS5-F1
#
_cell.length_a   1.000
_cell.length_b   1.000
_cell.length_c   1.000
_cell.angle_alpha   90.00
_cell.angle_beta   90.00
_cell.angle_gamma   90.00
#
_symmetry.space_group_name_H-M   'P 1'
#
loop_
_entity.id
_entity.type
_entity.pdbx_description
1 polymer ?
#
loop_
_entity_poly.entity_id
_entity_poly.type
_entity_poly.pdbx_seq_one_letter_code
_entity_poly.pdbx_strand_id
1 'polypeptide(L)'
;YTLPNGVTISGRIDRIENYEITDYKTTKMNTVAKGDFSDWEAQNRIYAWLARKNGMFVDVARNVAFIKDFSKMNRREITSAIFEYQYKITSDDILSVERWLIEKTNELEKYKNAHIDDLPEPLPHELWYTGDEYAVIKEGASRALKVFKDEKEAEIFATLKGAQVEVRKGENFKLIYDDTLSYLFNMKEEK
;
A
#
# COMPACT_ATOMS: atom_id res chain seq x y z
N TYR A 1 -6.28 -12.82 19.86
CA TYR A 1 -5.93 -14.25 19.70
C TYR A 1 -4.43 -14.38 19.76
N THR A 2 -3.91 -15.30 20.56
CA THR A 2 -2.47 -15.51 20.72
C THR A 2 -2.01 -16.61 19.77
N LEU A 3 -1.04 -16.29 18.92
CA LEU A 3 -0.42 -17.20 17.96
C LEU A 3 0.52 -18.19 18.68
N PRO A 4 0.93 -19.30 18.02
CA PRO A 4 1.84 -20.28 18.61
C PRO A 4 3.21 -19.71 19.05
N ASN A 5 3.66 -18.61 18.43
CA ASN A 5 4.89 -17.91 18.80
C ASN A 5 4.73 -16.94 19.98
N GLY A 6 3.57 -16.94 20.66
CA GLY A 6 3.28 -16.08 21.81
C GLY A 6 2.83 -14.65 21.47
N VAL A 7 2.89 -14.25 20.19
CA VAL A 7 2.43 -12.92 19.78
C VAL A 7 0.91 -12.87 19.80
N THR A 8 0.36 -11.82 20.41
CA THR A 8 -1.09 -11.62 20.48
C THR A 8 -1.55 -10.65 19.40
N ILE A 9 -2.42 -11.15 18.51
CA ILE A 9 -3.10 -10.35 17.51
C ILE A 9 -4.42 -9.83 18.10
N SER A 10 -4.62 -8.52 18.02
CA SER A 10 -5.82 -7.83 18.47
C SER A 10 -6.28 -6.81 17.43
N GLY A 11 -7.57 -6.47 17.45
CA GLY A 11 -8.15 -5.47 16.57
C GLY A 11 -9.44 -4.93 17.16
N ARG A 12 -9.89 -3.77 16.65
CA ARG A 12 -11.15 -3.14 17.04
C ARG A 12 -12.02 -3.03 15.79
N ILE A 13 -13.01 -3.91 15.71
CA ILE A 13 -13.95 -3.96 14.59
C ILE A 13 -15.07 -2.97 14.89
N ASP A 14 -15.36 -2.06 13.95
CA ASP A 14 -16.40 -1.04 14.13
C ASP A 14 -17.78 -1.67 14.34
N ARG A 15 -18.14 -2.64 13.49
CA ARG A 15 -19.44 -3.32 13.53
C ARG A 15 -19.37 -4.71 12.93
N ILE A 16 -20.01 -5.67 13.60
CA ILE A 16 -20.33 -7.00 13.06
C ILE A 16 -21.83 -7.22 13.20
N GLU A 17 -22.49 -7.59 12.11
CA GLU A 17 -23.91 -7.97 12.10
C GLU A 17 -24.16 -8.95 10.96
N ASN A 18 -25.01 -9.97 11.17
CA ASN A 18 -25.42 -10.91 10.12
C ASN A 18 -24.25 -11.52 9.31
N TYR A 19 -23.17 -11.91 9.98
CA TYR A 19 -21.94 -12.45 9.37
C TYR A 19 -21.17 -11.47 8.46
N GLU A 20 -21.46 -10.16 8.56
CA GLU A 20 -20.79 -9.09 7.85
C GLU A 20 -19.98 -8.20 8.81
N ILE A 21 -18.74 -7.89 8.44
CA ILE A 21 -17.99 -6.76 9.02
C ILE A 21 -18.35 -5.49 8.25
N THR A 22 -18.77 -4.44 8.97
CA THR A 22 -18.85 -3.08 8.42
C THR A 22 -17.77 -2.22 9.05
N ASP A 23 -16.94 -1.59 8.21
CA ASP A 23 -15.86 -0.69 8.62
C ASP A 23 -16.08 0.70 7.99
N TYR A 24 -16.06 1.73 8.83
CA TYR A 24 -16.34 3.11 8.40
C TYR A 24 -15.04 3.89 8.19
N LYS A 25 -14.89 4.51 7.01
CA LYS A 25 -13.67 5.25 6.68
C LYS A 25 -13.96 6.65 6.16
N THR A 26 -13.00 7.55 6.32
CA THR A 26 -12.96 8.77 5.50
C THR A 26 -11.90 8.62 4.43
N THR A 27 -12.17 9.10 3.22
CA THR A 27 -11.25 8.96 2.10
C THR A 27 -11.25 10.20 1.20
N LYS A 28 -10.37 10.21 0.20
CA LYS A 28 -10.36 11.19 -0.89
C LYS A 28 -10.96 10.58 -2.15
N MET A 29 -11.53 11.42 -3.01
CA MET A 29 -12.14 11.04 -4.29
C MET A 29 -11.15 10.27 -5.17
N ASN A 30 -9.87 10.66 -5.15
CA ASN A 30 -8.82 10.00 -5.92
C ASN A 30 -8.62 8.52 -5.52
N THR A 31 -8.77 8.17 -4.24
CA THR A 31 -8.68 6.78 -3.79
C THR A 31 -9.80 5.94 -4.40
N VAL A 32 -11.03 6.46 -4.36
CA VAL A 32 -12.19 5.76 -4.94
C VAL A 32 -12.06 5.67 -6.47
N ALA A 33 -11.62 6.74 -7.12
CA ALA A 33 -11.43 6.77 -8.58
C ALA A 33 -10.31 5.84 -9.07
N LYS A 34 -9.26 5.63 -8.26
CA LYS A 34 -8.20 4.65 -8.57
C LYS A 34 -8.69 3.20 -8.46
N GLY A 35 -9.69 2.94 -7.60
CA GLY A 35 -10.27 1.61 -7.43
C GLY A 35 -9.34 0.59 -6.74
N ASP A 36 -8.25 1.04 -6.12
CA ASP A 36 -7.35 0.19 -5.34
C ASP A 36 -7.73 0.26 -3.86
N PHE A 37 -8.27 -0.86 -3.35
CA PHE A 37 -8.73 -1.03 -1.98
C PHE A 37 -7.98 -2.15 -1.24
N SER A 38 -6.80 -2.53 -1.75
CA SER A 38 -5.99 -3.63 -1.21
C SER A 38 -5.70 -3.49 0.29
N ASP A 39 -5.39 -2.28 0.78
CA ASP A 39 -5.21 -2.00 2.20
C ASP A 39 -6.48 -2.26 3.03
N TRP A 40 -7.65 -1.88 2.49
CA TRP A 40 -8.93 -2.09 3.16
C TRP A 40 -9.26 -3.57 3.20
N GLU A 41 -8.99 -4.29 2.11
CA GLU A 41 -9.13 -5.73 2.05
C GLU A 41 -8.25 -6.44 3.07
N ALA A 42 -6.97 -6.08 3.15
CA ALA A 42 -6.02 -6.67 4.09
C ALA A 42 -6.50 -6.51 5.53
N GLN A 43 -6.93 -5.30 5.93
CA GLN A 43 -7.47 -5.07 7.27
C GLN A 43 -8.71 -5.90 7.56
N ASN A 44 -9.70 -5.87 6.66
CA ASN A 44 -10.95 -6.60 6.83
C ASN A 44 -10.75 -8.12 6.91
N ARG A 45 -9.83 -8.68 6.09
CA ARG A 45 -9.49 -10.10 6.12
C ARG A 45 -8.84 -10.49 7.45
N ILE A 46 -7.98 -9.64 8.02
CA ILE A 46 -7.44 -9.82 9.38
C ILE A 46 -8.55 -9.76 10.44
N TYR A 47 -9.49 -8.83 10.32
CA TYR A 47 -10.65 -8.76 11.22
C TYR A 47 -11.55 -10.00 11.12
N ALA A 48 -11.81 -10.51 9.92
CA ALA A 48 -12.58 -11.73 9.74
C ALA A 48 -11.85 -12.96 10.30
N TRP A 49 -10.52 -13.05 10.10
CA TRP A 49 -9.71 -14.08 10.75
C TRP A 49 -9.80 -13.99 12.26
N LEU A 50 -9.67 -12.79 12.84
CA LEU A 50 -9.75 -12.58 14.28
C LEU A 50 -11.14 -12.92 14.83
N ALA A 51 -12.21 -12.50 14.14
CA ALA A 51 -13.59 -12.84 14.51
C ALA A 51 -13.79 -14.36 14.52
N ARG A 52 -13.34 -15.07 13.48
CA ARG A 52 -13.44 -16.54 13.37
C ARG A 52 -12.65 -17.24 14.48
N LYS A 53 -11.45 -16.76 14.82
CA LYS A 53 -10.65 -17.30 15.94
C LYS A 53 -11.33 -17.12 17.31
N ASN A 54 -12.28 -16.18 17.43
CA ASN A 54 -13.06 -15.94 18.64
C ASN A 54 -14.51 -16.47 18.54
N GLY A 55 -14.78 -17.40 17.61
CA GLY A 55 -16.07 -18.08 17.51
C GLY A 55 -17.18 -17.33 16.78
N MET A 56 -16.86 -16.21 16.12
CA MET A 56 -17.81 -15.46 15.30
C MET A 56 -17.54 -15.70 13.81
N PHE A 57 -18.50 -16.30 13.11
CA PHE A 57 -18.39 -16.46 11.67
C PHE A 57 -18.61 -15.11 10.95
N VAL A 58 -17.79 -14.84 9.94
CA VAL A 58 -17.91 -13.68 9.06
C VAL A 58 -17.46 -14.10 7.67
N ASP A 59 -18.27 -13.88 6.65
CA ASP A 59 -17.99 -14.21 5.24
C ASP A 59 -18.21 -13.03 4.28
N VAL A 60 -18.56 -11.85 4.82
CA VAL A 60 -18.69 -10.62 4.05
C VAL A 60 -17.96 -9.49 4.77
N ALA A 61 -17.26 -8.65 4.00
CA ALA A 61 -16.77 -7.37 4.49
C ALA A 61 -17.32 -6.24 3.63
N ARG A 62 -17.62 -5.13 4.30
CA ARG A 62 -18.12 -3.90 3.69
C ARG A 62 -17.38 -2.70 4.28
N ASN A 63 -16.77 -1.90 3.42
CA ASN A 63 -16.29 -0.58 3.78
C ASN A 63 -17.32 0.47 3.36
N VAL A 64 -17.69 1.34 4.29
CA VAL A 64 -18.52 2.53 4.04
C VAL A 64 -17.62 3.75 4.16
N ALA A 65 -17.29 4.34 3.01
CA ALA A 65 -16.33 5.43 2.90
C ALA A 65 -17.02 6.78 2.68
N PHE A 66 -16.72 7.75 3.55
CA PHE A 66 -17.11 9.14 3.42
C PHE A 66 -16.03 9.93 2.67
N ILE A 67 -16.37 10.43 1.48
CA ILE A 67 -15.45 11.16 0.60
C ILE A 67 -15.38 12.63 1.05
N LYS A 68 -14.23 13.06 1.56
CA LYS A 68 -14.06 14.40 2.16
C LYS A 68 -14.01 15.54 1.14
N ASP A 69 -13.50 15.28 -0.06
CA ASP A 69 -13.29 16.24 -1.16
C ASP A 69 -14.28 16.00 -2.32
N PHE A 70 -15.50 15.56 -2.01
CA PHE A 70 -16.52 15.28 -3.00
C PHE A 70 -17.00 16.58 -3.68
N SER A 71 -16.71 16.73 -4.99
CA SER A 71 -17.09 17.90 -5.79
C SER A 71 -17.97 17.53 -6.97
N LYS A 72 -18.83 18.46 -7.42
CA LYS A 72 -19.73 18.25 -8.57
C LYS A 72 -19.00 18.04 -9.90
N MET A 73 -17.73 18.45 -10.01
CA MET A 73 -16.95 18.41 -11.24
C MET A 73 -16.35 17.02 -11.53
N ASN A 74 -16.23 16.17 -10.50
CA ASN A 74 -15.63 14.83 -10.60
C ASN A 74 -16.65 13.73 -11.00
N ARG A 75 -17.83 14.11 -11.52
CA ARG A 75 -18.97 13.23 -11.81
C ARG A 75 -18.89 12.59 -13.19
N ARG A 76 -18.32 11.40 -13.30
CA ARG A 76 -18.70 10.50 -14.41
C ARG A 76 -19.34 9.20 -13.93
N GLU A 77 -18.94 8.65 -12.78
CA GLU A 77 -19.49 7.37 -12.29
C GLU A 77 -19.90 7.39 -10.81
N ILE A 78 -19.27 8.21 -9.97
CA ILE A 78 -19.59 8.30 -8.53
C ILE A 78 -20.56 9.46 -8.28
N THR A 79 -21.77 9.12 -7.84
CA THR A 79 -22.89 10.06 -7.69
C THR A 79 -23.12 10.51 -6.25
N SER A 80 -22.48 9.86 -5.28
CA SER A 80 -22.65 10.08 -3.83
C SER A 80 -21.31 10.36 -3.14
N ALA A 81 -21.35 11.18 -2.08
CA ALA A 81 -20.22 11.37 -1.17
C ALA A 81 -20.00 10.15 -0.23
N ILE A 82 -20.94 9.22 -0.22
CA ILE A 82 -20.83 7.92 0.45
C ILE A 82 -20.56 6.88 -0.62
N PHE A 83 -19.44 6.18 -0.47
CA PHE A 83 -19.04 5.08 -1.33
C PHE A 83 -19.02 3.78 -0.54
N GLU A 84 -19.63 2.73 -1.09
CA GLU A 84 -19.67 1.41 -0.48
C GLU A 84 -18.84 0.43 -1.31
N TYR A 85 -17.98 -0.32 -0.63
CA TYR A 85 -17.18 -1.38 -1.23
C TYR A 85 -17.40 -2.66 -0.44
N GLN A 86 -17.96 -3.68 -1.08
CA GLN A 86 -18.38 -4.93 -0.44
C GLN A 86 -17.90 -6.13 -1.25
N TYR A 87 -17.42 -7.16 -0.55
CA TYR A 87 -16.95 -8.40 -1.16
C TYR A 87 -17.04 -9.56 -0.15
N LYS A 88 -16.97 -10.78 -0.68
CA LYS A 88 -16.99 -12.00 0.13
C LYS A 88 -15.60 -12.35 0.63
N ILE A 89 -15.52 -12.89 1.85
CA ILE A 89 -14.32 -13.44 2.45
C ILE A 89 -14.40 -14.97 2.39
N THR A 90 -13.50 -15.55 1.61
CA THR A 90 -13.41 -16.99 1.41
C THR A 90 -12.59 -17.65 2.52
N SER A 91 -12.68 -18.99 2.61
CA SER A 91 -11.81 -19.76 3.51
C SER A 91 -10.33 -19.66 3.13
N ASP A 92 -10.02 -19.54 1.84
CA ASP A 92 -8.64 -19.39 1.36
C ASP A 92 -8.04 -18.05 1.79
N ASP A 93 -8.86 -17.00 1.86
CA ASP A 93 -8.43 -15.71 2.39
C ASP A 93 -8.03 -15.82 3.86
N ILE A 94 -8.82 -16.55 4.66
CA ILE A 94 -8.54 -16.77 6.09
C ILE A 94 -7.27 -17.59 6.30
N LEU A 95 -7.06 -18.65 5.51
CA LEU A 95 -5.85 -19.47 5.56
C LEU A 95 -4.61 -18.66 5.15
N SER A 96 -4.76 -17.79 4.16
CA SER A 96 -3.68 -16.93 3.69
C SER A 96 -3.31 -15.86 4.71
N VAL A 97 -4.30 -15.23 5.35
CA VAL A 97 -4.09 -14.31 6.47
C VAL A 97 -3.38 -15.00 7.64
N GLU A 98 -3.80 -16.22 8.01
CA GLU A 98 -3.17 -16.94 9.12
C GLU A 98 -1.69 -17.22 8.86
N ARG A 99 -1.36 -17.72 7.66
CA ARG A 99 0.04 -17.95 7.25
C ARG A 99 0.83 -16.66 7.30
N TRP A 100 0.30 -15.60 6.69
CA TRP A 100 0.95 -14.29 6.65
C TRP A 100 1.20 -13.72 8.05
N LEU A 101 0.22 -13.81 8.97
CA LEU A 101 0.37 -13.34 10.34
C LEU A 101 1.48 -14.10 11.08
N ILE A 102 1.54 -15.41 10.94
CA ILE A 102 2.58 -16.25 11.56
C ILE A 102 3.96 -15.89 10.99
N GLU A 103 4.09 -15.83 9.67
CA GLU A 103 5.33 -15.47 8.98
C GLU A 103 5.82 -14.08 9.40
N LYS A 104 4.93 -13.08 9.33
CA LYS A 104 5.27 -11.69 9.64
C LYS A 104 5.63 -11.51 11.12
N THR A 105 4.90 -12.14 12.03
CA THR A 105 5.22 -12.02 13.47
C THR A 105 6.51 -12.77 13.83
N ASN A 106 6.81 -13.89 13.19
CA ASN A 106 8.11 -14.57 13.35
C ASN A 106 9.26 -13.71 12.83
N GLU A 107 9.09 -13.06 11.68
CA GLU A 107 10.06 -12.11 11.13
C GLU A 107 10.31 -10.95 12.10
N LEU A 108 9.25 -10.35 12.63
CA LEU A 108 9.35 -9.26 13.60
C LEU A 108 10.07 -9.70 14.88
N GLU A 109 9.73 -10.86 15.44
CA GLU A 109 10.41 -11.37 16.64
C GLU A 109 11.89 -11.72 16.38
N LYS A 110 12.24 -12.20 15.17
CA LYS A 110 13.62 -12.43 14.76
C LYS A 110 14.46 -11.15 14.81
N TYR A 111 13.91 -10.04 14.29
CA TYR A 111 14.66 -8.78 14.15
C TYR A 111 14.46 -7.78 15.28
N LYS A 112 13.56 -8.06 16.23
CA LYS A 112 13.20 -7.18 17.35
C LYS A 112 14.37 -6.61 18.13
N ASN A 113 15.44 -7.40 18.29
CA ASN A 113 16.67 -7.02 18.99
C ASN A 113 17.92 -7.15 18.10
N ALA A 114 17.74 -7.22 16.78
CA ALA A 114 18.86 -7.34 15.85
C ALA A 114 19.65 -6.03 15.79
N HIS A 115 20.94 -6.12 15.47
CA HIS A 115 21.73 -4.95 15.15
C HIS A 115 21.23 -4.33 13.84
N ILE A 116 21.40 -3.02 13.65
CA ILE A 116 20.98 -2.32 12.43
C ILE A 116 21.56 -2.96 11.16
N ASP A 117 22.82 -3.40 11.22
CA ASP A 117 23.52 -4.02 10.09
C ASP A 117 22.91 -5.40 9.72
N ASP A 118 22.18 -6.04 10.64
CA ASP A 118 21.50 -7.33 10.40
C ASP A 118 20.05 -7.16 9.94
N LEU A 119 19.51 -5.93 9.95
CA LEU A 119 18.16 -5.66 9.47
C LEU A 119 18.11 -5.79 7.94
N PRO A 120 17.02 -6.36 7.37
CA PRO A 120 16.85 -6.37 5.93
C PRO A 120 16.77 -4.95 5.38
N GLU A 121 17.17 -4.77 4.12
CA GLU A 121 16.92 -3.51 3.42
C GLU A 121 15.42 -3.31 3.19
N PRO A 122 14.91 -2.09 3.41
CA PRO A 122 13.50 -1.80 3.17
C PRO A 122 13.19 -1.95 1.69
N LEU A 123 12.03 -2.54 1.39
CA LEU A 123 11.58 -2.68 0.01
C LEU A 123 11.13 -1.32 -0.55
N PRO A 124 11.22 -1.09 -1.87
CA PRO A 124 10.84 0.21 -2.46
C PRO A 124 9.43 0.67 -2.10
N HIS A 125 8.47 -0.27 -2.06
CA HIS A 125 7.09 0.05 -1.68
C HIS A 125 6.95 0.39 -0.18
N GLU A 126 7.83 -0.15 0.68
CA GLU A 126 7.85 0.19 2.12
C GLU A 126 8.39 1.60 2.37
N LEU A 127 9.21 2.14 1.45
CA LEU A 127 9.72 3.51 1.46
C LEU A 127 8.84 4.51 0.72
N TRP A 128 7.76 4.05 0.09
CA TRP A 128 6.93 4.83 -0.84
C TRP A 128 7.76 5.44 -1.98
N TYR A 129 8.68 4.63 -2.51
CA TYR A 129 9.51 5.03 -3.63
C TYR A 129 8.65 5.32 -4.86
N THR A 130 8.85 6.48 -5.48
CA THR A 130 8.06 6.90 -6.65
C THR A 130 8.36 6.11 -7.92
N GLY A 131 9.49 5.39 -7.95
CA GLY A 131 10.06 4.84 -9.17
C GLY A 131 10.87 5.90 -9.92
N ASP A 132 11.90 5.43 -10.62
CA ASP A 132 12.66 6.25 -11.56
C ASP A 132 11.81 6.61 -12.78
N GLU A 133 11.99 7.82 -13.27
CA GLU A 133 11.36 8.31 -14.49
C GLU A 133 12.41 8.59 -15.56
N TYR A 134 12.07 8.30 -16.82
CA TYR A 134 12.97 8.43 -17.95
C TYR A 134 12.41 9.47 -18.91
N ALA A 135 12.96 10.67 -18.84
CA ALA A 135 12.50 11.82 -19.60
C ALA A 135 13.26 11.95 -20.92
N VAL A 136 12.56 11.89 -22.05
CA VAL A 136 13.17 12.05 -23.36
C VAL A 136 13.21 13.52 -23.75
N ILE A 137 14.40 14.11 -23.89
CA ILE A 137 14.61 15.53 -24.13
C ILE A 137 15.48 15.78 -25.37
N LYS A 138 15.13 16.79 -26.16
CA LYS A 138 15.96 17.22 -27.30
C LYS A 138 17.11 18.10 -26.81
N GLU A 139 18.21 18.08 -27.55
CA GLU A 139 19.34 18.96 -27.27
C GLU A 139 18.90 20.43 -27.23
N GLY A 140 19.28 21.13 -26.16
CA GLY A 140 18.93 22.54 -25.92
C GLY A 140 17.48 22.81 -25.50
N ALA A 141 16.62 21.79 -25.37
CA ALA A 141 15.25 21.96 -24.90
C ALA A 141 15.18 22.02 -23.37
N SER A 142 14.25 22.80 -22.82
CA SER A 142 13.99 22.89 -21.38
C SER A 142 12.86 21.97 -20.90
N ARG A 143 12.13 21.32 -21.82
CA ARG A 143 11.02 20.43 -21.52
C ARG A 143 11.20 19.09 -22.22
N ALA A 144 10.87 18.02 -21.51
CA ALA A 144 10.83 16.67 -22.08
C ALA A 144 9.71 16.56 -23.12
N LEU A 145 9.99 15.82 -24.19
CA LEU A 145 8.99 15.41 -25.18
C LEU A 145 7.97 14.45 -24.57
N LYS A 146 8.46 13.52 -23.74
CA LYS A 146 7.69 12.51 -23.05
C LYS A 146 8.49 11.94 -21.88
N VAL A 147 7.79 11.51 -20.84
CA VAL A 147 8.36 10.80 -19.69
C VAL A 147 7.83 9.37 -19.69
N PHE A 148 8.73 8.42 -19.44
CA PHE A 148 8.44 6.98 -19.38
C PHE A 148 8.78 6.44 -17.99
N LYS A 149 8.17 5.30 -17.64
CA LYS A 149 8.51 4.54 -16.42
C LYS A 149 9.48 3.38 -16.69
N ASP A 150 9.66 3.04 -17.96
CA ASP A 150 10.60 2.02 -18.40
C ASP A 150 11.73 2.67 -19.21
N GLU A 151 12.96 2.31 -18.88
CA GLU A 151 14.17 2.87 -19.49
C GLU A 151 14.26 2.51 -20.98
N LYS A 152 13.98 1.25 -21.33
CA LYS A 152 14.14 0.74 -22.69
C LYS A 152 13.13 1.40 -23.64
N GLU A 153 11.89 1.57 -23.18
CA GLU A 153 10.88 2.32 -23.95
C GLU A 153 11.31 3.78 -24.20
N ALA A 154 11.94 4.42 -23.21
CA ALA A 154 12.46 5.77 -23.34
C ALA A 154 13.60 5.83 -24.36
N GLU A 155 14.55 4.90 -24.31
CA GLU A 155 15.69 4.82 -25.23
C GLU A 155 15.26 4.61 -26.68
N ILE A 156 14.30 3.70 -26.92
CA ILE A 156 13.72 3.47 -28.25
C ILE A 156 13.09 4.77 -28.77
N PHE A 157 12.31 5.46 -27.93
CA PHE A 157 11.66 6.70 -28.32
C PHE A 157 12.67 7.83 -28.55
N ALA A 158 13.70 7.93 -27.72
CA ALA A 158 14.77 8.92 -27.85
C ALA A 158 15.51 8.76 -29.18
N THR A 159 15.87 7.52 -29.54
CA THR A 159 16.50 7.18 -30.82
C THR A 159 15.64 7.62 -32.00
N LEU A 160 14.34 7.29 -31.97
CA LEU A 160 13.39 7.67 -33.03
C LEU A 160 13.21 9.19 -33.17
N LYS A 161 13.47 9.96 -32.11
CA LYS A 161 13.26 11.42 -32.09
C LYS A 161 14.56 12.22 -32.19
N GLY A 162 15.72 11.57 -32.30
CA GLY A 162 17.02 12.23 -32.23
C GLY A 162 17.19 13.01 -30.92
N ALA A 163 16.76 12.40 -29.83
CA ALA A 163 16.73 12.97 -28.49
C ALA A 163 17.58 12.12 -27.53
N GLN A 164 17.74 12.60 -26.30
CA GLN A 164 18.47 11.91 -25.23
C GLN A 164 17.51 11.54 -24.11
N VAL A 165 17.87 10.51 -23.34
CA VAL A 165 17.16 10.13 -22.12
C VAL A 165 17.86 10.78 -20.93
N GLU A 166 17.09 11.53 -20.14
CA GLU A 166 17.48 12.04 -18.83
C GLU A 166 16.83 11.14 -17.77
N VAL A 167 17.65 10.45 -16.97
CA VAL A 167 17.17 9.64 -15.85
C VAL A 167 16.87 10.55 -14.68
N ARG A 168 15.62 10.52 -14.21
CA ARG A 168 15.15 11.25 -13.04
C ARG A 168 14.91 10.26 -11.93
N LYS A 169 15.80 10.28 -10.95
CA LYS A 169 15.72 9.35 -9.82
C LYS A 169 14.47 9.62 -9.00
N GLY A 170 13.77 8.55 -8.65
CA GLY A 170 12.60 8.62 -7.78
C GLY A 170 12.96 9.02 -6.36
N GLU A 171 11.94 9.43 -5.59
CA GLU A 171 12.11 9.84 -4.20
C GLU A 171 11.52 8.80 -3.25
N ASN A 172 12.19 8.58 -2.10
CA ASN A 172 11.70 7.75 -1.01
C ASN A 172 10.87 8.60 -0.04
N PHE A 173 9.60 8.82 -0.36
CA PHE A 173 8.75 9.76 0.38
C PHE A 173 8.63 9.46 1.87
N LYS A 174 8.70 8.18 2.29
CA LYS A 174 8.58 7.83 3.71
C LYS A 174 9.72 8.39 4.57
N LEU A 175 10.93 8.49 4.00
CA LEU A 175 12.10 9.03 4.71
C LEU A 175 11.97 10.54 5.01
N ILE A 176 11.08 11.24 4.30
CA ILE A 176 10.79 12.67 4.55
C ILE A 176 9.92 12.86 5.79
N TYR A 177 9.13 11.85 6.17
CA TYR A 177 8.16 11.93 7.27
C TYR A 177 8.59 11.19 8.54
N ASP A 178 9.66 10.38 8.46
CA ASP A 178 10.15 9.55 9.56
C ASP A 178 11.65 9.78 9.76
N ASP A 179 11.99 10.70 10.66
CA ASP A 179 13.37 11.07 10.99
C ASP A 179 14.19 9.87 11.48
N THR A 180 13.56 8.94 12.20
CA THR A 180 14.25 7.75 12.72
C THR A 180 14.60 6.81 11.57
N LEU A 181 13.64 6.52 10.71
CA LEU A 181 13.88 5.69 9.54
C LEU A 181 14.92 6.32 8.60
N SER A 182 14.84 7.63 8.38
CA SER A 182 15.80 8.40 7.58
C SER A 182 17.22 8.28 8.14
N TYR A 183 17.39 8.48 9.45
CA TYR A 183 18.67 8.31 10.13
C TYR A 183 19.24 6.90 9.96
N LEU A 184 18.42 5.87 10.22
CA LEU A 184 18.82 4.46 10.10
C LEU A 184 19.19 4.08 8.66
N PHE A 185 18.45 4.61 7.68
CA PHE A 185 18.69 4.36 6.26
C PHE A 185 20.04 4.95 5.82
N ASN A 186 20.31 6.22 6.14
CA ASN A 186 21.54 6.89 5.76
C ASN A 186 22.78 6.29 6.47
N MET A 187 22.64 5.86 7.73
CA MET A 187 23.73 5.16 8.45
C MET A 187 24.20 3.88 7.76
N LYS A 188 23.30 3.20 7.03
CA LYS A 188 23.65 2.01 6.26
C LYS A 188 24.34 2.36 4.93
N GLU A 189 23.96 3.45 4.27
CA GLU A 189 24.59 3.87 3.00
C GLU A 189 26.02 4.42 3.18
N GLU A 190 26.36 4.94 4.36
CA GLU A 190 27.69 5.52 4.65
C GLU A 190 28.78 4.47 4.96
N LYS A 191 28.44 3.17 5.09
CA LYS A 191 29.36 2.06 5.37
C LYS A 191 29.75 1.30 4.11
#